data_AF-A0A7C3Z086-F1
#
_entry.id   AF-A0A7C3Z086-F1
#
_cell.length_a   1.000
_cell.length_b   1.000
_cell.length_c   1.000
_cell.angle_alpha   90.00
_cell.angle_beta   90.00
_cell.angle_gamma   90.00
#
_symmetry.space_group_name_H-M   'P 1'
#
loop_
_entity.id
_entity.type
_entity.pdbx_description
1 polymer ?
#
loop_
_entity_poly.entity_id
_entity_poly.type
_entity_poly.pdbx_seq_one_letter_code
_entity_poly.pdbx_strand_id
1 'polypeptide(L)'
;MKTSGRFRFPLQTVLKVRILREELARLELAQAQGRLARSRKALAETETYIAGTLGRMKEEAVRNWKASEYQMLFRYLDHLKAARAGWQDQVAQNEAVVKEKMLALEKCHQERQLLENLREKKFVEFRRELTKFLENQSEAMVLARWRPSA
;
A
#
# COMPACT_ATOMS: atom_id res chain seq x y z
N MET A 1 0.14 -11.91 -45.03
CA MET A 1 -0.07 -11.41 -43.65
C MET A 1 1.16 -11.76 -42.83
N LYS A 2 1.85 -10.78 -42.23
CA LYS A 2 3.15 -10.97 -41.54
C LYS A 2 2.92 -11.33 -40.07
N THR A 3 2.80 -12.61 -39.75
CA THR A 3 2.73 -13.14 -38.37
C THR A 3 4.10 -13.65 -37.88
N SER A 4 5.19 -13.04 -38.33
CA SER A 4 6.55 -13.29 -37.80
C SER A 4 6.97 -12.29 -36.71
N GLY A 5 6.08 -11.40 -36.27
CA GLY A 5 6.37 -10.39 -35.26
C GLY A 5 6.22 -10.89 -33.82
N ARG A 6 7.07 -10.40 -32.91
CA ARG A 6 6.92 -10.60 -31.45
C ARG A 6 5.57 -10.03 -30.97
N PHE A 7 4.93 -10.68 -29.99
CA PHE A 7 3.70 -10.18 -29.36
C PHE A 7 3.91 -8.77 -28.80
N ARG A 8 3.02 -7.85 -29.17
CA ARG A 8 2.98 -6.49 -28.61
C ARG A 8 1.60 -6.24 -28.04
N PHE A 9 1.54 -5.99 -26.73
CA PHE A 9 0.30 -5.62 -26.08
C PHE A 9 -0.01 -4.13 -26.34
N PRO A 10 -1.16 -3.77 -26.93
CA PRO A 10 -1.46 -2.38 -27.27
C PRO A 10 -1.47 -1.44 -26.07
N LEU A 11 -1.83 -1.94 -24.88
CA LEU A 11 -1.92 -1.16 -23.64
C LEU A 11 -0.68 -1.33 -22.73
N GLN A 12 0.47 -1.72 -23.29
CA GLN A 12 1.69 -1.95 -22.50
C GLN A 12 2.12 -0.70 -21.71
N THR A 13 2.04 0.49 -22.31
CA THR A 13 2.39 1.75 -21.64
C THR A 13 1.42 2.05 -20.50
N VAL A 14 0.12 1.81 -20.71
CA VAL A 14 -0.91 2.00 -19.67
C VAL A 14 -0.68 1.05 -18.50
N LEU A 15 -0.35 -0.21 -18.77
CA LEU A 15 -0.01 -1.20 -17.75
C LEU A 15 1.20 -0.75 -16.91
N LYS A 16 2.26 -0.23 -17.56
CA LYS A 16 3.43 0.32 -16.85
C LYS A 16 3.04 1.48 -15.93
N VAL A 17 2.22 2.42 -16.42
CA VAL A 17 1.75 3.55 -15.60
C VAL A 17 0.93 3.07 -14.41
N ARG A 18 0.10 2.03 -14.57
CA ARG A 18 -0.69 1.46 -13.46
C ARG A 18 0.18 0.76 -12.43
N ILE A 19 1.22 0.05 -12.84
CA ILE A 19 2.22 -0.52 -11.93
C ILE A 19 2.88 0.59 -11.09
N LEU A 20 3.34 1.66 -11.73
CA LEU A 20 3.94 2.80 -11.03
C LEU A 20 2.96 3.46 -10.05
N ARG A 21 1.68 3.61 -10.43
CA ARG A 21 0.66 4.16 -9.52
C ARG A 21 0.41 3.27 -8.31
N GLU A 22 0.40 1.95 -8.48
CA GLU A 22 0.30 1.01 -7.35
C GLU A 22 1.52 1.11 -6.44
N GLU A 23 2.73 1.21 -7.01
CA GLU A 23 3.96 1.41 -6.23
C GLU A 23 3.93 2.72 -5.43
N LEU A 24 3.48 3.82 -6.04
CA LEU A 24 3.28 5.09 -5.34
C LEU A 24 2.25 4.96 -4.21
N ALA A 25 1.12 4.29 -4.46
CA ALA A 25 0.10 4.06 -3.43
C ALA A 25 0.64 3.22 -2.25
N ARG A 26 1.50 2.23 -2.51
CA ARG A 26 2.19 1.46 -1.46
C ARG A 26 3.14 2.34 -0.64
N LEU A 27 3.90 3.21 -1.29
CA LEU A 27 4.80 4.15 -0.60
C LEU A 27 4.00 5.12 0.28
N GLU A 28 2.91 5.68 -0.22
CA GLU A 28 2.02 6.55 0.55
C GLU A 28 1.41 5.84 1.76
N LEU A 29 0.98 4.58 1.60
CA LEU A 29 0.47 3.77 2.70
C LEU A 29 1.57 3.54 3.75
N ALA A 30 2.78 3.19 3.34
CA ALA A 30 3.91 3.00 4.26
C ALA A 30 4.24 4.28 5.03
N GLN A 31 4.20 5.44 4.37
CA GLN A 31 4.39 6.73 5.03
C GLN A 31 3.29 7.03 6.06
N ALA A 32 2.02 6.75 5.72
CA ALA A 32 0.89 6.92 6.63
C ALA A 32 1.01 6.00 7.86
N GLN A 33 1.38 4.73 7.65
CA GLN A 33 1.64 3.79 8.73
C GLN A 33 2.81 4.25 9.62
N GLY A 34 3.87 4.80 9.03
CA GLY A 34 4.98 5.39 9.79
C GLY A 34 4.59 6.63 10.61
N ARG A 35 3.63 7.43 10.15
CA ARG A 35 3.05 8.54 10.95
C ARG A 35 2.20 8.00 12.10
N LEU A 36 1.33 7.02 11.82
CA LEU A 36 0.52 6.36 12.85
C LEU A 36 1.37 5.74 13.96
N ALA A 37 2.43 5.01 13.59
CA ALA A 37 3.35 4.39 14.54
C ALA A 37 4.02 5.44 15.44
N ARG A 38 4.45 6.58 14.88
CA ARG A 38 5.02 7.69 15.65
C ARG A 38 4.02 8.29 16.64
N SER A 39 2.78 8.54 16.22
CA SER A 39 1.74 9.07 17.11
C SER A 39 1.38 8.08 18.23
N ARG A 40 1.29 6.79 17.92
CA ARG A 40 1.06 5.75 18.94
C ARG A 40 2.20 5.67 19.95
N LYS A 41 3.45 5.79 19.47
CA LYS A 41 4.63 5.83 20.34
C LYS A 41 4.59 7.05 21.27
N ALA A 42 4.30 8.24 20.74
CA ALA A 42 4.19 9.46 21.53
C ALA A 42 3.06 9.38 22.58
N LEU A 43 1.93 8.77 22.22
CA LEU A 43 0.83 8.49 23.16
C LEU A 43 1.31 7.58 24.30
N ALA A 44 1.96 6.46 23.97
CA ALA A 44 2.47 5.53 24.96
C ALA A 44 3.51 6.18 25.89
N GLU A 45 4.44 6.96 25.34
CA GLU A 45 5.41 7.73 26.13
C GLU A 45 4.70 8.71 27.07
N THR A 46 3.70 9.44 26.59
CA THR A 46 2.88 10.35 27.41
C THR A 46 2.18 9.61 28.55
N GLU A 47 1.62 8.43 28.29
CA GLU A 47 0.99 7.60 29.31
C GLU A 47 2.00 7.08 30.34
N THR A 48 3.22 6.73 29.93
CA THR A 48 4.30 6.37 30.87
C THR A 48 4.72 7.57 31.74
N TYR A 49 4.77 8.78 31.18
CA TYR A 49 5.04 9.98 31.98
C TYR A 49 3.94 10.27 32.99
N ILE A 50 2.67 10.11 32.61
CA ILE A 50 1.54 10.24 33.54
C ILE A 50 1.66 9.21 34.68
N ALA A 51 1.87 7.94 34.34
CA ALA A 51 1.99 6.87 35.33
C ALA A 51 3.18 7.11 36.27
N GLY A 52 4.33 7.51 35.75
CA GLY A 52 5.51 7.86 36.55
C GLY A 52 5.28 9.06 37.45
N THR A 53 4.59 10.09 36.98
CA THR A 53 4.26 11.28 37.79
C THR A 53 3.31 10.92 38.93
N LEU A 54 2.28 10.12 38.66
CA LEU A 54 1.37 9.61 39.68
C LEU A 54 2.07 8.68 40.68
N GLY A 55 3.04 7.87 40.22
CA GLY A 55 3.88 7.03 41.06
C GLY A 55 4.68 7.86 42.07
N ARG A 56 5.38 8.90 41.60
CA ARG A 56 6.13 9.83 42.46
C ARG A 56 5.22 10.50 43.49
N MET A 57 4.03 10.95 43.07
CA MET A 57 3.05 11.51 44.00
C MET A 57 2.65 10.54 45.12
N LYS A 58 2.54 9.24 44.83
CA LYS A 58 2.21 8.22 45.83
C LYS A 58 3.38 7.93 46.78
N GLU A 59 4.59 7.79 46.24
CA GLU A 59 5.80 7.51 47.04
C GLU A 59 6.18 8.70 47.92
N GLU A 60 6.09 9.91 47.38
CA GLU A 60 6.47 11.13 48.09
C GLU A 60 5.32 11.69 48.94
N ALA A 61 4.08 11.20 48.84
CA ALA A 61 3.01 11.54 49.80
C ALA A 61 3.35 11.14 51.25
N VAL A 62 4.37 10.28 51.43
CA VAL A 62 4.96 9.91 52.73
C VAL A 62 5.93 10.98 53.25
N ARG A 63 6.36 11.93 52.40
CA ARG A 63 7.18 13.10 52.76
C ARG A 63 6.32 14.37 52.72
N ASN A 64 6.54 15.30 53.65
CA ASN A 64 5.77 16.54 53.76
C ASN A 64 5.98 17.45 52.53
N TRP A 65 5.12 17.33 51.52
CA TRP A 65 5.09 18.24 50.37
C TRP A 65 4.74 19.66 50.79
N LYS A 66 5.39 20.65 50.17
CA LYS A 66 4.90 22.03 50.22
C LYS A 66 3.72 22.18 49.26
N ALA A 67 2.74 23.00 49.63
CA ALA A 67 1.55 23.25 48.81
C ALA A 67 1.88 23.73 47.38
N SER A 68 2.97 24.49 47.21
CA SER A 68 3.45 24.98 45.91
C SER A 68 3.96 23.86 45.00
N GLU A 69 4.62 22.85 45.56
CA GLU A 69 5.14 21.68 44.83
C GLU A 69 3.97 20.82 44.32
N TYR A 70 2.93 20.68 45.14
CA TYR A 70 1.70 19.97 44.77
C TYR A 70 0.95 20.67 43.63
N GLN A 71 0.82 22.01 43.70
CA GLN A 71 0.21 22.79 42.61
C GLN A 71 0.99 22.67 41.29
N MET A 72 2.32 22.66 41.33
CA MET A 72 3.15 22.51 40.14
C MET A 72 2.94 21.14 39.48
N LEU A 73 2.90 20.06 40.28
CA LEU A 73 2.64 18.72 39.77
C LEU A 73 1.25 18.57 39.16
N PHE A 74 0.21 19.14 39.79
CA PHE A 74 -1.14 19.10 39.24
C PHE A 74 -1.22 19.78 37.87
N ARG A 75 -0.64 20.98 37.73
CA ARG A 75 -0.57 21.67 36.44
C ARG A 75 0.18 20.86 35.39
N TYR A 76 1.27 20.20 35.78
CA TYR A 76 2.02 19.33 34.89
C TYR A 76 1.20 18.10 34.46
N LEU A 77 0.48 17.46 35.39
CA LEU A 77 -0.43 16.36 35.07
C LEU A 77 -1.57 16.79 34.15
N ASP A 78 -2.14 17.97 34.35
CA ASP A 78 -3.19 18.50 33.46
C ASP A 78 -2.64 18.76 32.06
N HIS A 79 -1.41 19.29 31.95
CA HIS A 79 -0.72 19.40 30.67
C HIS A 79 -0.51 18.04 30.00
N LEU A 80 -0.06 17.03 30.74
CA LEU A 80 0.12 15.68 30.20
C LEU A 80 -1.21 15.03 29.77
N LYS A 81 -2.30 15.26 30.50
CA LYS A 81 -3.65 14.80 30.12
C LYS A 81 -4.14 15.47 28.85
N ALA A 82 -3.92 16.78 28.71
CA ALA A 82 -4.23 17.50 27.48
C ALA A 82 -3.41 16.99 26.30
N ALA A 83 -2.11 16.76 26.50
CA ALA A 83 -1.23 16.16 25.49
C ALA A 83 -1.70 14.75 25.11
N ARG A 84 -2.10 13.91 26.07
CA ARG A 84 -2.66 12.58 25.82
C ARG A 84 -3.91 12.64 24.94
N ALA A 85 -4.85 13.53 25.26
CA ALA A 85 -6.05 13.74 24.45
C ALA A 85 -5.69 14.15 23.00
N GLY A 86 -4.78 15.11 22.84
CA GLY A 86 -4.28 15.52 21.52
C GLY A 86 -3.63 14.37 20.75
N TRP A 87 -2.85 13.51 21.41
CA TRP A 87 -2.27 12.33 20.78
C TRP A 87 -3.30 11.27 20.41
N GLN A 88 -4.36 11.09 21.20
CA GLN A 88 -5.47 10.19 20.86
C GLN A 88 -6.20 10.66 19.60
N ASP A 89 -6.50 11.95 19.51
CA ASP A 89 -7.11 12.54 18.32
C ASP A 89 -6.20 12.39 17.10
N GLN A 90 -4.89 12.62 17.27
CA GLN A 90 -3.91 12.45 16.19
C GLN A 90 -3.80 11.00 15.73
N VAL A 91 -3.88 10.03 16.64
CA VAL A 91 -3.92 8.60 16.31
C VAL A 91 -5.19 8.29 15.50
N ALA A 92 -6.36 8.75 15.94
CA ALA A 92 -7.61 8.53 15.22
C ALA A 92 -7.57 9.12 13.80
N GLN A 93 -7.04 10.34 13.65
CA GLN A 93 -6.84 10.96 12.33
C GLN A 93 -5.89 10.16 11.45
N ASN A 94 -4.75 9.73 12.00
CA ASN A 94 -3.78 8.93 11.25
C ASN A 94 -4.33 7.56 10.86
N GLU A 95 -5.17 6.94 11.70
CA GLU A 95 -5.87 5.69 11.36
C GLU A 95 -6.85 5.88 10.22
N ALA A 96 -7.59 7.00 10.19
CA ALA A 96 -8.48 7.33 9.08
C ALA A 96 -7.69 7.48 7.77
N VAL A 97 -6.54 8.18 7.81
CA VAL A 97 -5.65 8.33 6.64
C VAL A 97 -5.10 6.97 6.18
N VAL A 98 -4.67 6.10 7.10
CA VAL A 98 -4.20 4.76 6.74
C VAL A 98 -5.31 3.97 6.03
N LYS A 99 -6.54 4.00 6.55
CA LYS A 99 -7.70 3.34 5.92
C LYS A 99 -7.95 3.88 4.50
N GLU A 100 -7.92 5.19 4.32
CA GLU A 100 -8.08 5.82 3.00
C GLU A 100 -7.00 5.35 2.02
N LYS A 101 -5.73 5.33 2.44
CA LYS A 101 -4.61 4.87 1.60
C LYS A 101 -4.65 3.39 1.30
N MET A 102 -5.16 2.56 2.22
CA MET A 102 -5.42 1.14 1.94
C MET A 102 -6.45 0.97 0.82
N LEU A 103 -7.58 1.67 0.90
CA LEU A 103 -8.61 1.61 -0.13
C LEU A 103 -8.10 2.12 -1.48
N ALA A 104 -7.27 3.18 -1.49
CA ALA A 104 -6.64 3.67 -2.71
C ALA A 104 -5.70 2.62 -3.34
N LEU A 105 -4.91 1.92 -2.52
CA LEU A 105 -4.04 0.84 -2.97
C LEU A 105 -4.84 -0.33 -3.55
N GLU A 106 -5.91 -0.74 -2.89
CA GLU A 106 -6.80 -1.82 -3.37
C GLU A 106 -7.38 -1.48 -4.75
N LYS A 107 -7.85 -0.25 -4.95
CA LYS A 107 -8.34 0.21 -6.27
C LYS A 107 -7.25 0.14 -7.33
N CYS A 108 -6.05 0.64 -7.04
CA CYS A 108 -4.93 0.57 -7.97
C CYS A 108 -4.56 -0.88 -8.32
N HIS A 109 -4.61 -1.77 -7.33
CA HIS A 109 -4.33 -3.19 -7.52
C HIS A 109 -5.35 -3.86 -8.43
N GLN A 110 -6.65 -3.61 -8.20
CA GLN A 110 -7.74 -4.13 -9.04
C GLN A 110 -7.62 -3.65 -10.49
N GLU A 111 -7.33 -2.37 -10.71
CA GLU A 111 -7.12 -1.80 -12.04
C GLU A 111 -5.94 -2.44 -12.77
N ARG A 112 -4.81 -2.67 -12.08
CA ARG A 112 -3.65 -3.36 -12.65
C ARG A 112 -4.01 -4.80 -13.02
N GLN A 113 -4.63 -5.54 -12.11
CA GLN A 113 -5.04 -6.93 -12.34
C GLN A 113 -5.95 -7.06 -13.56
N LEU A 114 -6.89 -6.13 -13.75
CA LEU A 114 -7.76 -6.13 -14.92
C LEU A 114 -6.96 -6.01 -16.22
N LEU A 115 -5.96 -5.13 -16.27
CA LEU A 115 -5.10 -4.97 -17.45
C LEU A 115 -4.17 -6.18 -17.69
N GLU A 116 -3.69 -6.81 -16.62
CA GLU A 116 -2.91 -8.04 -16.74
C GLU A 116 -3.75 -9.19 -17.30
N ASN A 117 -4.96 -9.36 -16.79
CA ASN A 117 -5.91 -10.36 -17.31
C ASN A 117 -6.22 -10.11 -18.79
N LEU A 118 -6.38 -8.85 -19.21
CA LEU A 118 -6.56 -8.49 -20.62
C LEU A 118 -5.32 -8.82 -21.46
N ARG A 119 -4.11 -8.54 -20.94
CA ARG A 119 -2.86 -8.89 -21.60
C ARG A 119 -2.74 -10.39 -21.81
N GLU A 120 -3.06 -11.18 -20.80
CA GLU A 120 -3.02 -12.64 -20.85
C GLU A 120 -4.01 -13.20 -21.87
N LYS A 121 -5.26 -12.72 -21.88
CA LYS A 121 -6.25 -13.10 -22.89
C LYS A 121 -5.76 -12.82 -24.31
N LYS A 122 -5.23 -11.61 -24.55
CA LYS A 122 -4.66 -11.23 -25.86
C LYS A 122 -3.44 -12.05 -26.24
N PHE A 123 -2.62 -12.44 -25.26
CA PHE A 123 -1.48 -13.31 -25.50
C PHE A 123 -1.91 -14.72 -25.91
N VAL A 124 -2.94 -15.27 -25.27
CA VAL A 124 -3.51 -16.57 -25.64
C VAL A 124 -4.12 -16.54 -27.05
N GLU A 125 -4.85 -15.47 -27.39
CA GLU A 125 -5.37 -15.26 -28.76
C GLU A 125 -4.25 -15.23 -29.79
N PHE A 126 -3.21 -14.42 -29.55
CA PHE A 126 -2.04 -14.35 -30.43
C PHE A 126 -1.34 -15.71 -30.60
N ARG A 127 -1.20 -16.48 -29.52
CA ARG A 127 -0.62 -17.84 -29.61
C ARG A 127 -1.46 -18.76 -30.48
N ARG A 128 -2.80 -18.72 -30.35
CA ARG A 128 -3.70 -19.52 -31.18
C ARG A 128 -3.60 -19.14 -32.66
N GLU A 129 -3.54 -17.85 -32.97
CA GLU A 129 -3.34 -17.35 -34.33
C GLU A 129 -1.99 -17.78 -34.91
N LEU A 130 -0.93 -17.74 -34.10
CA LEU A 130 0.39 -18.18 -34.50
C LEU A 130 0.42 -19.68 -34.80
N THR A 131 -0.19 -20.51 -33.96
CA THR A 131 -0.29 -21.96 -34.21
C THR A 131 -1.04 -22.25 -35.51
N LYS A 132 -2.21 -21.64 -35.72
CA LYS A 132 -2.98 -21.78 -36.97
C LYS A 132 -2.18 -21.34 -38.19
N PHE A 133 -1.42 -20.26 -38.08
CA PHE A 133 -0.56 -19.80 -39.17
C PHE A 133 0.54 -20.81 -39.51
N LEU A 134 1.20 -21.39 -38.49
CA LEU A 134 2.23 -22.41 -38.67
C LEU A 134 1.65 -23.70 -39.28
N GLU A 135 0.47 -24.13 -38.83
CA GLU A 135 -0.29 -25.26 -39.40
C GLU A 135 -0.58 -25.01 -40.89
N ASN A 136 -1.18 -23.87 -41.23
CA ASN A 136 -1.46 -23.50 -42.63
C ASN A 136 -0.19 -23.43 -43.50
N GLN A 137 0.92 -22.93 -42.96
CA GLN A 137 2.21 -22.93 -43.68
C GLN A 137 2.73 -24.35 -43.91
N SER A 138 2.62 -25.23 -42.91
CA SER A 138 3.03 -26.62 -43.03
C SER A 138 2.19 -27.36 -44.08
N GLU A 139 0.87 -27.17 -44.08
CA GLU A 139 -0.05 -27.73 -45.08
C GLU A 139 0.26 -27.21 -46.48
N ALA A 140 0.50 -25.90 -46.63
CA ALA A 140 0.90 -25.30 -47.91
C ALA A 140 2.23 -25.86 -48.42
N MET A 141 3.22 -26.08 -47.55
CA MET A 141 4.50 -26.72 -47.93
C MET A 141 4.30 -28.17 -48.35
N VAL A 142 3.47 -28.94 -47.64
CA VAL A 142 3.15 -30.32 -47.99
C VAL A 142 2.45 -30.38 -49.35
N LEU A 143 1.44 -29.54 -49.59
CA LEU A 143 0.73 -29.47 -50.87
C LEU A 143 1.61 -28.99 -52.02
N ALA A 144 2.52 -28.03 -51.78
CA ALA A 144 3.48 -27.59 -52.78
C ALA A 144 4.50 -28.69 -53.15
N ARG A 145 4.87 -29.54 -52.20
CA ARG A 145 5.75 -30.70 -52.43
C ARG A 145 5.06 -31.85 -53.18
N TRP A 146 3.74 -31.96 -53.06
CA TRP A 146 2.92 -33.01 -53.66
C TRP A 146 2.31 -32.65 -55.02
N ARG A 147 2.60 -31.47 -55.61
CA ARG A 147 2.22 -31.19 -57.00
C ARG A 147 2.99 -32.13 -57.94
N PRO A 148 2.33 -33.09 -58.62
CA PRO A 148 3.00 -33.90 -59.63
C PRO A 148 3.33 -33.01 -60.82
N SER A 149 4.56 -33.11 -61.33
CA SER A 149 4.95 -32.54 -62.62
C SER A 149 4.00 -33.08 -63.69
N ALA A 150 3.15 -32.21 -64.24
CA ALA A 150 2.41 -32.49 -65.47
C ALA A 150 3.33 -32.30 -66.68
#